data_AF-A0A943GGB7-F1
#
_entry.id   AF-A0A943GGB7-F1
#
_cell.length_a   1.000
_cell.length_b   1.000
_cell.length_c   1.000
_cell.angle_alpha   90.00
_cell.angle_beta   90.00
_cell.angle_gamma   90.00
#
_symmetry.space_group_name_H-M   'P 1'
#
loop_
_entity.id
_entity.type
_entity.pdbx_description
1 polymer ?
#
loop_
_entity_poly.entity_id
_entity_poly.type
_entity_poly.pdbx_seq_one_letter_code
_entity_poly.pdbx_strand_id
1 'polypeptide(L)'
;MNIKTIVAALALTVAFAAPAMAGSFSFNKSSADEMIAAAKEEGITLPKEVADAIVTYRATNPIKTEGDLGKVPGVTPQLIQQLYPIEDGDDLLFDPSSMPGMKGY
;
A
#
# COMPACT_ATOMS: atom_id res chain seq x y z
N MET A 1 -6.19 14.30 -43.57
CA MET A 1 -6.83 13.08 -43.01
C MET A 1 -6.26 12.91 -41.62
N ASN A 2 -7.02 13.33 -40.60
CA ASN A 2 -6.53 13.48 -39.23
C ASN A 2 -6.62 12.14 -38.49
N ILE A 3 -5.49 11.68 -37.97
CA ILE A 3 -5.35 10.40 -37.28
C ILE A 3 -5.95 10.52 -35.87
N LYS A 4 -6.80 9.54 -35.57
CA LYS A 4 -7.74 9.49 -34.47
C LYS A 4 -7.04 9.14 -33.15
N THR A 5 -7.35 9.97 -32.16
CA THR A 5 -7.43 9.78 -30.71
C THR A 5 -7.05 8.41 -30.14
N ILE A 6 -6.03 8.43 -29.29
CA ILE A 6 -5.64 7.37 -28.35
C ILE A 6 -6.75 7.22 -27.30
N VAL A 7 -7.31 6.02 -27.15
CA VAL A 7 -8.14 5.65 -25.98
C VAL A 7 -7.47 4.45 -25.33
N ALA A 8 -6.61 4.73 -24.35
CA ALA A 8 -6.15 3.72 -23.41
C ALA A 8 -7.33 3.38 -22.49
N ALA A 9 -7.98 2.25 -22.77
CA ALA A 9 -9.02 1.70 -21.92
C ALA A 9 -8.36 1.16 -20.64
N LEU A 10 -8.30 2.01 -19.60
CA LEU A 10 -7.93 1.60 -18.26
C LEU A 10 -9.14 0.84 -17.68
N ALA A 11 -9.14 -0.48 -17.83
CA ALA A 11 -10.14 -1.35 -17.24
C ALA A 11 -10.02 -1.28 -15.71
N LEU A 12 -10.90 -0.49 -15.08
CA LEU A 12 -11.11 -0.47 -13.65
C LEU A 12 -11.79 -1.80 -13.25
N THR A 13 -11.01 -2.84 -13.03
CA THR A 13 -11.51 -4.07 -12.42
C THR A 13 -11.83 -3.78 -10.96
N VAL A 14 -13.11 -3.53 -10.68
CA VAL A 14 -13.67 -3.51 -9.33
C VAL A 14 -13.59 -4.93 -8.78
N ALA A 15 -12.53 -5.22 -8.03
CA ALA A 15 -12.39 -6.48 -7.31
C ALA A 15 -13.05 -6.33 -5.93
N PHE A 16 -14.13 -7.08 -5.76
CA PHE A 16 -14.66 -7.69 -4.53
C PHE A 16 -14.24 -7.08 -3.19
N ALA A 17 -15.25 -6.62 -2.44
CA ALA A 17 -15.18 -6.50 -0.99
C ALA A 17 -14.75 -7.84 -0.37
N ALA A 18 -13.51 -7.91 0.11
CA ALA A 18 -13.07 -8.97 1.00
C ALA A 18 -13.44 -8.59 2.45
N PRO A 19 -13.93 -9.54 3.26
CA PRO A 19 -14.21 -9.30 4.67
C PRO A 19 -12.90 -9.06 5.44
N ALA A 20 -12.98 -8.18 6.43
CA ALA A 20 -11.91 -7.71 7.29
C ALA A 20 -10.92 -8.82 7.72
N MET A 21 -9.72 -8.82 7.12
CA MET A 21 -8.52 -9.25 7.82
C MET A 21 -8.02 -8.02 8.57
N ALA A 22 -8.51 -7.84 9.79
CA ALA A 22 -8.01 -6.81 10.70
C ALA A 22 -6.49 -7.01 10.90
N GLY A 23 -5.72 -5.95 10.69
CA GLY A 23 -4.28 -5.89 10.97
C GLY A 23 -3.37 -5.71 9.76
N SER A 24 -3.48 -6.51 8.68
CA SER A 24 -2.42 -6.57 7.66
C SER A 24 -2.86 -6.18 6.25
N PHE A 25 -1.98 -5.56 5.45
CA PHE A 25 -2.25 -5.26 4.03
C PHE A 25 -1.01 -5.40 3.14
N SER A 26 -1.23 -5.55 1.84
CA SER A 26 -0.17 -5.61 0.82
C SER A 26 -0.04 -4.27 0.10
N PHE A 27 1.17 -3.73 0.02
CA PHE A 27 1.43 -2.49 -0.71
C PHE A 27 1.21 -2.66 -2.22
N ASN A 28 1.35 -3.87 -2.77
CA ASN A 28 1.10 -4.13 -4.20
C ASN A 28 -0.37 -4.43 -4.54
N LYS A 29 -1.17 -4.94 -3.60
CA LYS A 29 -2.51 -5.48 -3.87
C LYS A 29 -3.65 -4.69 -3.23
N SER A 30 -3.47 -4.16 -2.02
CA SER A 30 -4.55 -3.54 -1.24
C SER A 30 -4.96 -2.16 -1.76
N SER A 31 -6.23 -1.83 -1.71
CA SER A 31 -6.72 -0.49 -2.08
C SER A 31 -6.24 0.59 -1.10
N ALA A 32 -6.27 1.85 -1.53
CA ALA A 32 -5.88 2.98 -0.67
C ALA A 32 -6.71 3.03 0.62
N ASP A 33 -8.02 2.79 0.52
CA ASP A 33 -8.91 2.84 1.67
C ASP A 33 -8.66 1.68 2.66
N GLU A 34 -8.31 0.49 2.17
CA GLU A 34 -7.88 -0.65 3.02
C GLU A 34 -6.58 -0.33 3.77
N MET A 35 -5.58 0.26 3.10
CA MET A 35 -4.32 0.65 3.73
C MET A 35 -4.54 1.68 4.83
N ILE A 36 -5.40 2.67 4.59
CA ILE A 36 -5.74 3.71 5.58
C ILE A 36 -6.49 3.10 6.77
N ALA A 37 -7.46 2.22 6.51
CA ALA A 37 -8.23 1.57 7.57
C ALA A 37 -7.33 0.71 8.47
N ALA A 38 -6.50 -0.15 7.90
CA ALA A 38 -5.58 -1.02 8.64
C ALA A 38 -4.51 -0.22 9.40
N ALA A 39 -3.90 0.80 8.79
CA ALA A 39 -2.95 1.67 9.49
C ALA A 39 -3.61 2.37 10.69
N LYS A 40 -4.85 2.83 10.52
CA LYS A 40 -5.61 3.51 11.58
C LYS A 40 -5.96 2.59 12.74
N GLU A 41 -6.23 1.30 12.49
CA GLU A 41 -6.45 0.31 13.55
C GLU A 41 -5.22 0.18 14.47
N GLU A 42 -4.02 0.31 13.91
CA GLU A 42 -2.75 0.30 14.65
C GLU A 42 -2.32 1.68 15.18
N GLY A 43 -3.21 2.69 15.10
CA GLY A 43 -2.92 4.06 15.56
C GLY A 43 -1.98 4.85 14.64
N ILE A 44 -1.70 4.35 13.44
CA ILE A 44 -0.86 5.01 12.42
C ILE A 44 -1.75 5.86 11.52
N THR A 45 -1.40 7.14 11.37
CA THR A 45 -2.10 8.02 10.43
C THR A 45 -1.46 7.91 9.05
N LEU A 46 -2.12 7.19 8.14
CA LEU A 46 -1.77 7.17 6.72
C LEU A 46 -2.65 8.18 5.97
N PRO A 47 -2.09 9.30 5.46
CA PRO A 47 -2.88 10.27 4.71
C PRO A 47 -3.39 9.66 3.41
N LYS A 48 -4.63 10.01 3.01
CA LYS A 48 -5.25 9.49 1.79
C LYS A 48 -4.40 9.77 0.53
N GLU A 49 -3.81 10.95 0.45
CA GLU A 49 -2.94 11.35 -0.65
C GLU A 49 -1.72 10.44 -0.78
N VAL A 50 -1.16 9.98 0.35
CA VAL A 50 -0.02 9.06 0.37
C VAL A 50 -0.48 7.66 -0.04
N ALA A 51 -1.62 7.19 0.48
CA ALA A 51 -2.20 5.91 0.10
C ALA A 51 -2.52 5.84 -1.40
N ASP A 52 -3.11 6.89 -1.97
CA ASP A 52 -3.39 7.00 -3.40
C ASP A 52 -2.08 7.09 -4.22
N ALA A 53 -1.04 7.75 -3.70
CA ALA A 53 0.28 7.79 -4.32
C ALA A 53 0.93 6.39 -4.37
N ILE A 54 0.79 5.57 -3.32
CA ILE A 54 1.25 4.18 -3.29
C ILE A 54 0.54 3.36 -4.38
N VAL A 55 -0.79 3.46 -4.47
CA VAL A 55 -1.58 2.76 -5.51
C VAL A 55 -1.19 3.20 -6.92
N THR A 56 -0.85 4.48 -7.10
CA THR A 56 -0.40 5.02 -8.38
C THR A 56 1.02 4.54 -8.73
N TYR A 57 1.94 4.55 -7.77
CA TYR A 57 3.33 4.17 -7.96
C TYR A 57 3.47 2.69 -8.33
N ARG A 58 2.77 1.82 -7.60
CA ARG A 58 2.82 0.36 -7.81
C ARG A 58 2.30 -0.11 -9.17
N ALA A 59 1.49 0.71 -9.84
CA ALA A 59 0.95 0.39 -11.16
C ALA A 59 2.05 0.21 -12.22
N THR A 60 3.23 0.80 -12.00
CA THR A 60 4.39 0.69 -12.90
C THR A 60 5.66 0.22 -12.20
N ASN A 61 5.77 0.41 -10.88
CA ASN A 61 6.95 0.07 -10.09
C ASN A 61 6.55 -0.83 -8.91
N PRO A 62 6.77 -2.15 -8.96
CA PRO A 62 6.44 -3.02 -7.85
C PRO A 62 7.20 -2.61 -6.58
N ILE A 63 6.50 -2.54 -5.45
CA ILE A 63 7.06 -2.12 -4.17
C ILE A 63 7.49 -3.38 -3.42
N LYS A 64 8.78 -3.71 -3.44
CA LYS A 64 9.30 -4.94 -2.82
C LYS A 64 10.06 -4.68 -1.53
N THR A 65 10.63 -3.48 -1.42
CA THR A 65 11.49 -3.09 -0.33
C THR A 65 11.03 -1.78 0.28
N GLU A 66 11.46 -1.51 1.51
CA GLU A 66 11.30 -0.19 2.14
C GLU A 66 11.86 0.94 1.25
N GLY A 67 12.95 0.67 0.54
CA GLY A 67 13.58 1.60 -0.38
C GLY A 67 12.70 1.96 -1.57
N ASP A 68 11.84 1.06 -2.03
CA ASP A 68 10.86 1.33 -3.08
C ASP A 68 9.68 2.13 -2.54
N LEU A 69 9.22 1.80 -1.32
CA LEU A 69 8.18 2.57 -0.64
C LEU A 69 8.63 4.02 -0.39
N GLY A 70 9.90 4.25 -0.06
CA GLY A 70 10.48 5.58 0.12
C GLY A 70 10.62 6.41 -1.16
N LYS A 71 10.45 5.81 -2.34
CA LYS A 71 10.39 6.55 -3.62
C LYS A 71 8.99 7.08 -3.93
N VAL A 72 7.98 6.65 -3.19
CA VAL A 72 6.59 7.08 -3.38
C VAL A 72 6.45 8.54 -2.90
N PRO A 73 5.87 9.44 -3.71
CA PRO A 73 5.64 10.82 -3.30
C PRO A 73 4.80 10.90 -2.02
N GLY A 74 5.27 11.68 -1.04
CA GLY A 74 4.57 11.88 0.23
C GLY A 74 4.84 10.81 1.30
N VAL A 75 5.50 9.69 0.95
CA VAL A 75 6.01 8.77 1.96
C VAL A 75 7.25 9.38 2.61
N THR A 76 7.22 9.49 3.94
CA THR A 76 8.36 9.97 4.73
C THR A 76 9.09 8.80 5.39
N PRO A 77 10.39 8.95 5.71
CA PRO A 77 11.12 7.93 6.48
C PRO A 77 10.46 7.59 7.82
N GLN A 78 9.82 8.58 8.46
CA GLN A 78 9.07 8.40 9.70
C GLN A 78 7.84 7.51 9.50
N LEU A 79 7.09 7.71 8.40
CA LEU A 79 5.94 6.88 8.07
C LEU A 79 6.34 5.43 7.80
N ILE A 80 7.46 5.20 7.10
CA ILE A 80 7.99 3.84 6.87
C ILE A 80 8.33 3.17 8.20
N GLN A 81 9.00 3.88 9.12
CA GLN A 81 9.31 3.36 10.45
C GLN A 81 8.05 3.04 11.28
N GLN A 82 7.00 3.86 11.16
CA GLN A 82 5.74 3.61 11.84
C GLN A 82 5.02 2.38 11.27
N LEU A 83 5.00 2.23 9.94
CA LEU A 83 4.39 1.08 9.28
C LEU A 83 5.19 -0.21 9.51
N TYR A 84 6.51 -0.11 9.68
CA TYR A 84 7.41 -1.27 9.85
C TYR A 84 7.09 -2.39 8.86
N PRO A 85 7.19 -2.11 7.54
CA PRO A 85 6.76 -3.05 6.53
C PRO A 85 7.70 -4.26 6.47
N ILE A 86 7.17 -5.40 6.05
CA ILE A 86 7.85 -6.69 5.97
C ILE A 86 8.00 -7.06 4.50
N GLU A 87 9.23 -7.35 4.09
CA GLU A 87 9.53 -7.85 2.76
C GLU A 87 9.14 -9.34 2.68
N ASP A 88 8.16 -9.66 1.84
CA ASP A 88 7.66 -11.02 1.61
C ASP A 88 7.83 -11.40 0.14
N GLY A 89 9.02 -11.89 -0.18
CA GLY A 89 9.40 -12.32 -1.54
C GLY A 89 9.37 -11.17 -2.54
N ASP A 90 8.29 -11.09 -3.32
CA ASP A 90 8.08 -10.06 -4.35
C ASP A 90 7.05 -8.99 -3.92
N ASP A 91 6.62 -9.01 -2.65
CA ASP A 91 5.67 -8.06 -2.08
C ASP A 91 6.28 -7.36 -0.85
N LEU A 92 5.73 -6.20 -0.55
CA LEU A 92 5.95 -5.51 0.71
C LEU A 92 4.61 -5.54 1.46
N LEU A 93 4.64 -5.95 2.73
CA LEU A 93 3.45 -6.12 3.55
C LEU A 93 3.49 -5.20 4.77
N PHE A 94 2.34 -4.71 5.18
CA PHE A 94 2.13 -4.22 6.55
C PHE A 94 1.54 -5.37 7.34
N ASP A 95 2.22 -5.85 8.38
CA ASP A 95 1.69 -6.86 9.29
C ASP A 95 2.10 -6.57 10.75
N PRO A 96 1.21 -5.92 11.53
CA PRO A 96 1.46 -5.61 12.93
C PRO A 96 1.54 -6.86 13.81
N SER A 97 0.90 -7.97 13.40
CA SER A 97 0.97 -9.24 14.15
C SER A 97 2.32 -9.94 14.02
N SER A 98 3.05 -9.62 12.95
CA SER A 98 4.40 -10.15 12.69
C SER A 98 5.52 -9.29 13.28
N MET A 99 5.21 -8.16 13.94
CA MET A 99 6.21 -7.36 14.65
C MET A 99 6.77 -8.16 15.86
N PRO A 100 8.10 -8.38 15.97
CA PRO A 100 8.72 -9.19 17.03
C PRO A 100 8.62 -8.66 18.48
N GLY A 101 7.67 -7.77 18.79
CA GLY A 101 7.57 -7.06 20.08
C GLY A 101 6.24 -7.14 20.82
N MET A 102 5.18 -7.73 20.25
CA MET A 102 3.85 -7.83 20.89
C MET A 102 3.42 -9.26 21.26
N LYS A 103 4.38 -10.18 21.41
CA LYS A 103 4.17 -11.50 22.05
C LYS A 103 5.04 -11.60 23.28
N GLY A 104 4.75 -10.80 24.30
CA GLY A 104 5.39 -10.99 25.60
C GLY A 104 5.31 -9.78 26.50
N TYR A 105 4.15 -9.59 27.14
CA TYR A 105 4.03 -9.31 28.58
C TYR A 105 2.70 -9.88 29.07
#